data_AF-A0A2G9N563-F1
#
_entry.id   AF-A0A2G9N563-F1
#
_cell.length_a   1.000
_cell.length_b   1.000
_cell.length_c   1.000
_cell.angle_alpha   90.00
_cell.angle_beta   90.00
_cell.angle_gamma   90.00
#
_symmetry.space_group_name_H-M   'P 1'
#
loop_
_entity.id
_entity.type
_entity.pdbx_description
1 polymer ?
#
loop_
_entity_poly.entity_id
_entity_poly.type
_entity_poly.pdbx_seq_one_letter_code
_entity_poly.pdbx_strand_id
1 'polypeptide(L)'
;MAFIEGFRKLLSKLNIIDFLIILLMVVVIVAGEHYMNRAPILEWAKVKIIVKEQPDYIVNNIESGDILLEGEKIIGSIGEIEIKTKERQSNDMEIEINAFVVNSSNNLIFMGNDLKIGSDINIKTRKVSLKGTITDINYNETTKEEYVQKTIKMKITEVEPWASEVIQKGVKELNDKNKVIAEIVDKKESPQYFMFWTEDGEFVKKEHPYYKELILTVDILADKSEDGLFFHDERLKIGEGIKIKTDRMDISGRIISLD
;
A
#
# COMPACT_ATOMS: atom_id res chain seq x y z
N MET A 1 50.51 -14.89 21.95
CA MET A 1 51.79 -14.22 22.28
C MET A 1 52.69 -14.02 21.07
N ALA A 2 52.90 -15.02 20.20
CA ALA A 2 53.79 -14.90 19.03
C ALA A 2 53.44 -13.75 18.04
N PHE A 3 52.16 -13.40 17.87
CA PHE A 3 51.71 -12.31 16.99
C PHE A 3 52.19 -10.93 17.47
N ILE A 4 52.16 -10.69 18.79
CA ILE A 4 52.51 -9.39 19.40
C ILE A 4 54.02 -9.14 19.34
N GLU A 5 54.84 -10.19 19.51
CA GLU A 5 56.30 -10.10 19.38
C GLU A 5 56.75 -9.84 17.94
N GLY A 6 56.12 -10.49 16.96
CA GLY A 6 56.35 -10.20 15.54
C GLY A 6 55.98 -8.77 15.16
N PHE A 7 54.85 -8.27 15.69
CA PHE A 7 54.37 -6.92 15.44
C PHE A 7 55.30 -5.85 16.05
N ARG A 8 55.78 -6.06 17.27
CA ARG A 8 56.71 -5.14 17.96
C ARG A 8 58.06 -5.00 17.22
N LYS A 9 58.55 -6.08 16.60
CA LYS A 9 59.79 -6.09 15.81
C LYS A 9 59.65 -5.42 14.45
N LEU A 10 58.44 -5.39 13.88
CA LEU A 10 58.11 -4.64 12.67
C LEU A 10 57.99 -3.14 12.96
N LEU A 11 57.38 -2.76 14.08
CA LEU A 11 57.21 -1.36 14.48
C LEU A 11 58.54 -0.66 14.83
N SER A 12 59.54 -1.40 15.35
CA SER A 12 60.83 -0.81 15.75
C SER A 12 61.76 -0.43 14.59
N LYS A 13 61.40 -0.80 13.35
CA LYS A 13 62.18 -0.49 12.14
C LYS A 13 61.61 0.69 11.34
N LEU A 14 60.44 1.18 11.72
CA LEU A 14 59.76 2.25 11.01
C LEU A 14 60.20 3.60 11.56
N ASN A 15 60.53 4.52 10.66
CA ASN A 15 60.77 5.91 11.04
C ASN A 15 59.44 6.62 11.33
N ILE A 16 59.49 7.77 12.00
CA ILE A 16 58.30 8.59 12.29
C ILE A 16 57.50 8.94 11.01
N ILE A 17 58.19 9.07 9.87
CA ILE A 17 57.61 9.34 8.55
C ILE A 17 56.79 8.15 8.07
N ASP A 18 57.29 6.91 8.23
CA ASP A 18 56.57 5.71 7.83
C ASP A 18 55.30 5.50 8.65
N PHE A 19 55.34 5.84 9.95
CA PHE A 19 54.17 5.86 10.82
C PHE A 19 53.10 6.85 10.34
N LEU A 20 53.50 8.05 9.92
CA LEU A 20 52.58 9.05 9.38
C LEU A 20 51.92 8.59 8.08
N ILE A 21 52.68 7.94 7.20
CA ILE A 21 52.16 7.40 5.93
C ILE A 21 51.16 6.27 6.17
N ILE A 22 51.45 5.34 7.10
CA ILE A 22 50.53 4.26 7.47
C ILE A 22 49.26 4.82 8.10
N LEU A 23 49.38 5.80 9.00
CA LEU A 23 48.23 6.46 9.60
C LEU A 23 47.35 7.15 8.55
N LEU A 24 47.95 7.86 7.59
CA LEU A 24 47.24 8.49 6.48
C LEU A 24 46.50 7.45 5.62
N MET A 25 47.15 6.32 5.29
CA MET A 25 46.51 5.23 4.55
C MET A 25 45.31 4.66 5.32
N VAL A 26 45.43 4.45 6.63
CA VAL A 26 44.31 3.98 7.46
C VAL A 26 43.17 5.00 7.45
N VAL A 27 43.46 6.29 7.57
CA VAL A 27 42.44 7.35 7.49
C VAL A 27 41.76 7.36 6.11
N VAL A 28 42.51 7.23 5.02
CA VAL A 28 41.94 7.18 3.66
C VAL A 28 41.09 5.92 3.45
N ILE A 29 41.50 4.77 3.98
CA ILE A 29 40.73 3.52 3.90
C ILE A 29 39.45 3.63 4.72
N VAL A 30 39.53 4.10 5.97
CA VAL A 30 38.37 4.26 6.85
C VAL A 30 37.42 5.33 6.33
N ALA A 31 37.94 6.45 5.83
CA ALA A 31 37.13 7.46 5.15
C ALA A 31 36.52 6.89 3.85
N GLY A 32 37.31 6.16 3.06
CA GLY A 32 36.85 5.48 1.85
C GLY A 32 35.69 4.54 2.12
N GLU A 33 35.81 3.67 3.14
CA GLU A 33 34.72 2.79 3.57
C GLU A 33 33.51 3.57 4.09
N HIS A 34 33.72 4.65 4.86
CA HIS A 34 32.64 5.49 5.36
C HIS A 34 31.85 6.19 4.24
N TYR A 35 32.52 6.57 3.15
CA TYR A 35 31.91 7.24 2.00
C TYR A 35 31.34 6.27 0.96
N MET A 36 31.92 5.08 0.77
CA MET A 36 31.46 4.11 -0.24
C MET A 36 30.29 3.23 0.22
N ASN A 37 30.07 3.04 1.52
CA ASN A 37 29.06 2.10 2.02
C ASN A 37 27.67 2.69 2.34
N ARG A 38 27.34 3.88 1.82
CA ARG A 38 25.94 4.33 1.88
C ARG A 38 25.19 3.64 0.74
N ALA A 39 24.51 2.54 1.07
CA ALA A 39 23.53 1.96 0.16
C ALA A 39 22.57 3.08 -0.30
N PRO A 40 22.31 3.21 -1.61
CA PRO A 40 21.37 4.21 -2.09
C PRO A 40 20.03 3.97 -1.42
N ILE A 41 19.45 5.04 -0.87
CA ILE A 41 18.11 4.98 -0.28
C ILE A 41 17.16 4.73 -1.45
N LEU A 42 16.50 3.57 -1.43
CA LEU A 42 15.47 3.23 -2.39
C LEU A 42 14.17 3.89 -1.95
N GLU A 43 13.61 4.69 -2.85
CA GLU A 43 12.34 5.37 -2.67
C GLU A 43 11.33 4.86 -3.69
N TRP A 44 10.05 5.11 -3.46
CA TRP A 44 8.98 4.73 -4.39
C TRP A 44 8.61 5.89 -5.29
N ALA A 45 8.42 5.59 -6.58
CA ALA A 45 7.78 6.50 -7.53
C ALA A 45 6.67 5.75 -8.27
N LYS A 46 5.54 6.41 -8.50
CA LYS A 46 4.52 5.96 -9.43
C LYS A 46 4.87 6.49 -10.82
N VAL A 47 4.95 5.62 -11.81
CA VAL A 47 5.26 6.02 -13.19
C VAL A 47 4.16 5.50 -14.09
N LYS A 48 3.55 6.36 -14.90
CA LYS A 48 2.60 5.92 -15.92
C LYS A 48 3.32 5.77 -17.25
N ILE A 49 3.05 4.66 -17.92
CA ILE A 49 3.62 4.34 -19.22
C ILE A 49 2.49 4.00 -20.19
N ILE A 50 2.65 4.38 -21.45
CA ILE A 50 1.81 3.89 -22.54
C ILE A 50 2.59 2.84 -23.32
N VAL A 51 1.99 1.67 -23.46
CA VAL A 51 2.48 0.56 -24.27
C VAL A 51 1.52 0.40 -25.44
N LYS A 52 2.03 0.50 -26.66
CA LYS A 52 1.19 0.48 -27.86
C LYS A 52 1.18 -0.88 -28.53
N GLU A 53 0.10 -1.16 -29.25
CA GLU A 53 -0.01 -2.27 -30.21
C GLU A 53 0.31 -3.66 -29.62
N GLN A 54 -0.18 -3.94 -28.41
CA GLN A 54 0.06 -5.22 -27.76
C GLN A 54 -0.97 -6.28 -28.18
N PRO A 55 -0.52 -7.51 -28.47
CA PRO A 55 -1.42 -8.61 -28.81
C PRO A 55 -2.15 -9.13 -27.57
N ASP A 56 -3.32 -9.75 -27.75
CA ASP A 56 -4.18 -10.21 -26.66
C ASP A 56 -3.47 -11.15 -25.67
N TYR A 57 -2.53 -11.99 -26.14
CA TYR A 57 -1.81 -12.89 -25.25
C TYR A 57 -0.89 -12.15 -24.27
N ILE A 58 -0.42 -10.94 -24.60
CA ILE A 58 0.34 -10.11 -23.66
C ILE A 58 -0.61 -9.46 -22.65
N VAL A 59 -1.70 -8.86 -23.14
CA VAL A 59 -2.73 -8.21 -22.30
C VAL A 59 -3.29 -9.19 -21.27
N ASN A 60 -3.53 -10.45 -21.67
CA ASN A 60 -4.07 -11.49 -20.80
C ASN A 60 -3.04 -12.12 -19.84
N ASN A 61 -1.75 -11.77 -19.95
CA ASN A 61 -0.68 -12.32 -19.11
C ASN A 61 0.05 -11.26 -18.28
N ILE A 62 -0.48 -10.03 -18.23
CA ILE A 62 -0.02 -8.99 -17.34
C ILE A 62 -1.15 -8.62 -16.38
N GLU A 63 -0.82 -8.58 -15.09
CA GLU A 63 -1.81 -8.38 -14.04
C GLU A 63 -1.33 -7.30 -13.06
N SER A 64 -2.29 -6.60 -12.44
CA SER A 64 -1.97 -5.73 -11.30
C SER A 64 -1.32 -6.55 -10.18
N GLY A 65 -0.25 -6.02 -9.59
CA GLY A 65 0.56 -6.73 -8.60
C GLY A 65 1.70 -7.57 -9.18
N ASP A 66 1.82 -7.72 -10.51
CA ASP A 66 2.96 -8.41 -11.13
C ASP A 66 4.30 -7.77 -10.72
N ILE A 67 5.28 -8.60 -10.41
CA ILE A 67 6.59 -8.13 -9.94
C ILE A 67 7.47 -7.74 -11.13
N LEU A 68 8.08 -6.55 -11.05
CA LEU A 68 9.09 -6.09 -12.01
C LEU A 68 10.48 -6.59 -11.63
N LEU A 69 11.20 -7.10 -12.63
CA LEU A 69 12.50 -7.75 -12.46
C LEU A 69 13.60 -7.12 -13.32
N GLU A 70 14.77 -6.94 -12.72
CA GLU A 70 16.05 -6.70 -13.40
C GLU A 70 17.01 -7.83 -13.02
N GLY A 71 17.20 -8.79 -13.93
CA GLY A 71 17.83 -10.06 -13.58
C GLY A 71 16.98 -10.83 -12.55
N GLU A 72 17.55 -11.10 -11.38
CA GLU A 72 16.86 -11.72 -10.23
C GLU A 72 16.35 -10.70 -9.20
N LYS A 73 16.64 -9.40 -9.40
CA LYS A 73 16.30 -8.35 -8.44
C LYS A 73 14.87 -7.84 -8.66
N ILE A 74 14.11 -7.75 -7.58
CA ILE A 74 12.83 -7.04 -7.56
C ILE A 74 13.08 -5.53 -7.55
N ILE A 75 12.50 -4.84 -8.51
CA ILE A 75 12.71 -3.40 -8.74
C ILE A 75 11.39 -2.61 -8.72
N GLY A 76 10.26 -3.28 -8.54
CA GLY A 76 8.96 -2.64 -8.48
C GLY A 76 7.82 -3.64 -8.71
N SER A 77 6.63 -3.11 -8.93
CA SER A 77 5.45 -3.89 -9.33
C SER A 77 4.57 -3.14 -10.31
N ILE A 78 3.73 -3.88 -11.02
CA ILE A 78 2.62 -3.33 -11.80
C ILE A 78 1.54 -2.84 -10.83
N GLY A 79 1.07 -1.61 -11.02
CA GLY A 79 -0.08 -1.02 -10.37
C GLY A 79 -1.33 -1.24 -11.21
N GLU A 80 -2.07 -0.18 -11.49
CA GLU A 80 -3.27 -0.21 -12.33
C GLU A 80 -2.93 -0.40 -13.82
N ILE A 81 -3.81 -1.09 -14.56
CA ILE A 81 -3.72 -1.30 -16.00
C ILE A 81 -5.04 -0.87 -16.63
N GLU A 82 -4.99 0.13 -17.51
CA GLU A 82 -6.13 0.56 -18.32
C GLU A 82 -5.91 0.12 -19.78
N ILE A 83 -6.81 -0.72 -20.30
CA ILE A 83 -6.73 -1.19 -21.69
C ILE A 83 -7.50 -0.22 -22.59
N LYS A 84 -6.79 0.41 -23.52
CA LYS A 84 -7.32 1.31 -24.55
C LYS A 84 -7.40 0.53 -25.87
N THR A 85 -8.50 -0.19 -26.07
CA THR A 85 -8.69 -1.02 -27.27
C THR A 85 -8.78 -0.16 -28.54
N LYS A 86 -8.06 -0.56 -29.59
CA LYS A 86 -8.27 -0.07 -30.95
C LYS A 86 -8.80 -1.18 -31.85
N GLU A 87 -9.59 -0.77 -32.84
CA GLU A 87 -10.10 -1.64 -33.89
C GLU A 87 -8.92 -2.33 -34.62
N ARG A 88 -8.96 -3.68 -34.70
CA ARG A 88 -8.03 -4.60 -35.41
C ARG A 88 -6.91 -5.28 -34.60
N GLN A 89 -7.26 -5.91 -33.47
CA GLN A 89 -6.43 -6.93 -32.77
C GLN A 89 -5.15 -6.44 -32.10
N SER A 90 -5.02 -5.14 -31.85
CA SER A 90 -3.89 -4.57 -31.12
C SER A 90 -4.41 -3.62 -30.05
N ASN A 91 -4.02 -3.85 -28.80
CA ASN A 91 -4.48 -3.07 -27.67
C ASN A 91 -3.38 -2.10 -27.24
N ASP A 92 -3.71 -0.83 -27.09
CA ASP A 92 -2.87 0.09 -26.35
C ASP A 92 -3.19 -0.12 -24.85
N MET A 93 -2.18 -0.04 -23.99
CA MET A 93 -2.33 -0.13 -22.54
C MET A 93 -1.70 1.10 -21.90
N GLU A 94 -2.39 1.70 -20.96
CA GLU A 94 -1.80 2.60 -19.98
C GLU A 94 -1.55 1.80 -18.71
N ILE A 95 -0.31 1.81 -18.24
CA ILE A 95 0.13 0.98 -17.10
C ILE A 95 0.76 1.90 -16.07
N GLU A 96 0.28 1.84 -14.84
CA GLU A 96 0.97 2.41 -13.69
C GLU A 96 1.99 1.40 -13.16
N ILE A 97 3.21 1.84 -12.88
CA ILE A 97 4.24 1.04 -12.22
C ILE A 97 4.63 1.69 -10.90
N ASN A 98 4.74 0.87 -9.85
CA ASN A 98 5.32 1.25 -8.57
C ASN A 98 6.81 0.89 -8.62
N ALA A 99 7.66 1.87 -8.87
CA ALA A 99 9.08 1.68 -9.14
C ALA A 99 9.95 2.01 -7.93
N PHE A 100 10.94 1.16 -7.64
CA PHE A 100 12.04 1.49 -6.73
C PHE A 100 13.04 2.39 -7.45
N VAL A 101 13.09 3.66 -7.04
CA VAL A 101 13.96 4.68 -7.64
C VAL A 101 15.05 5.12 -6.67
N VAL A 102 16.16 5.58 -7.24
CA VAL A 102 17.20 6.30 -6.49
C VAL A 102 17.05 7.78 -6.79
N ASN A 103 16.85 8.58 -5.74
CA ASN A 103 16.91 10.03 -5.87
C ASN A 103 18.37 10.49 -5.81
N SER A 104 18.88 10.98 -6.94
CA SER A 104 20.25 11.49 -7.05
C SER A 104 20.21 12.98 -7.35
N SER A 105 20.18 13.80 -6.28
CA SER A 105 20.31 15.29 -6.19
C SER A 105 19.47 16.17 -7.12
N ASN A 106 18.97 15.67 -8.25
CA ASN A 106 18.21 16.37 -9.28
C ASN A 106 17.50 15.44 -10.26
N ASN A 107 17.82 14.13 -10.28
CA ASN A 107 17.22 13.14 -11.17
C ASN A 107 16.72 11.93 -10.38
N LEU A 108 15.69 11.30 -10.94
CA LEU A 108 15.19 10.00 -10.52
C LEU A 108 15.77 8.93 -11.40
N ILE A 109 16.38 7.94 -10.78
CA ILE A 109 17.06 6.87 -11.49
C ILE A 109 16.28 5.57 -11.26
N PHE A 110 15.88 4.92 -12.35
CA PHE A 110 15.26 3.60 -12.35
C PHE A 110 16.03 2.68 -13.31
N MET A 111 16.43 1.50 -12.84
CA MET A 111 17.28 0.57 -13.60
C MET A 111 18.54 1.25 -14.20
N GLY A 112 19.14 2.20 -13.46
CA GLY A 112 20.31 2.95 -13.95
C GLY A 112 20.03 4.01 -15.03
N ASN A 113 18.77 4.23 -15.41
CA ASN A 113 18.37 5.24 -16.38
C ASN A 113 17.64 6.41 -15.70
N ASP A 114 17.83 7.63 -16.21
CA ASP A 114 17.04 8.77 -15.78
C ASP A 114 15.56 8.55 -16.18
N LEU A 115 14.65 8.60 -15.22
CA LEU A 115 13.22 8.67 -15.49
C LEU A 115 12.88 10.07 -16.02
N LYS A 116 12.44 10.14 -17.27
CA LYS A 116 11.99 11.38 -17.92
C LYS A 116 10.72 11.12 -18.74
N ILE A 117 9.74 12.01 -18.61
CA ILE A 117 8.53 11.99 -19.44
C ILE A 117 8.93 12.05 -20.93
N GLY A 118 8.28 11.23 -21.74
CA GLY A 118 8.55 11.05 -23.16
C GLY A 118 9.69 10.08 -23.48
N SER A 119 10.40 9.56 -22.47
CA SER A 119 11.46 8.56 -22.68
C SER A 119 10.88 7.15 -22.76
N ASP A 120 11.56 6.28 -23.51
CA ASP A 120 11.24 4.85 -23.54
C ASP A 120 11.69 4.16 -22.26
N ILE A 121 10.90 3.17 -21.84
CA ILE A 121 11.21 2.30 -20.71
C ILE A 121 10.87 0.86 -21.07
N ASN A 122 11.75 -0.07 -20.69
CA ASN A 122 11.50 -1.49 -20.82
C ASN A 122 11.17 -2.04 -19.43
N ILE A 123 10.00 -2.63 -19.29
CA ILE A 123 9.60 -3.31 -18.07
C ILE A 123 9.49 -4.81 -18.33
N LYS A 124 9.88 -5.61 -17.34
CA LYS A 124 9.88 -7.05 -17.43
C LYS A 124 9.24 -7.65 -16.19
N THR A 125 8.23 -8.48 -16.39
CA THR A 125 7.67 -9.36 -15.37
C THR A 125 8.20 -10.78 -15.55
N ARG A 126 7.67 -11.75 -14.80
CA ARG A 126 7.99 -13.16 -15.01
C ARG A 126 7.43 -13.71 -16.33
N LYS A 127 6.28 -13.20 -16.76
CA LYS A 127 5.52 -13.73 -17.91
C LYS A 127 5.74 -12.90 -19.18
N VAL A 128 5.94 -11.59 -19.06
CA VAL A 128 5.98 -10.66 -20.20
C VAL A 128 7.12 -9.66 -20.13
N SER A 129 7.51 -9.13 -21.29
CA SER A 129 8.43 -8.01 -21.43
C SER A 129 7.77 -6.96 -22.32
N LEU A 130 7.69 -5.72 -21.85
CA LEU A 130 7.02 -4.63 -22.53
C LEU A 130 7.99 -3.48 -22.74
N LYS A 131 7.82 -2.79 -23.86
CA LYS A 131 8.45 -1.50 -24.13
C LYS A 131 7.36 -0.43 -24.20
N GLY A 132 7.44 0.55 -23.32
CA GLY A 132 6.49 1.66 -23.26
C GLY A 132 7.20 3.00 -23.30
N THR A 133 6.40 4.06 -23.41
CA THR A 133 6.86 5.44 -23.28
C THR A 133 6.30 6.02 -21.99
N ILE A 134 7.15 6.64 -21.19
CA ILE A 134 6.76 7.29 -19.93
C ILE A 134 5.89 8.51 -20.25
N THR A 135 4.70 8.57 -19.68
CA THR A 135 3.78 9.70 -19.85
C THR A 135 3.64 10.55 -18.60
N ASP A 136 3.86 9.96 -17.43
CA ASP A 136 3.80 10.66 -16.16
C ASP A 136 4.80 10.06 -15.17
N ILE A 137 5.42 10.92 -14.35
CA ILE A 137 6.32 10.51 -13.28
C ILE A 137 5.90 11.23 -12.03
N ASN A 138 5.45 10.43 -11.09
CA ASN A 138 4.99 10.88 -9.82
C ASN A 138 5.96 10.41 -8.73
N TYR A 139 6.79 11.34 -8.28
CA TYR A 139 7.84 11.13 -7.31
C TYR A 139 7.62 12.05 -6.12
N ASN A 140 7.68 11.49 -4.92
CA ASN A 140 7.28 12.16 -3.68
C ASN A 140 5.81 12.63 -3.63
N GLU A 141 4.99 12.44 -4.66
CA GLU A 141 3.65 11.97 -4.36
C GLU A 141 3.79 10.45 -4.14
N THR A 142 4.03 9.99 -2.90
CA THR A 142 2.86 9.58 -2.11
C THR A 142 1.64 10.20 -2.79
N THR A 143 0.80 9.44 -3.50
CA THR A 143 -0.62 9.79 -3.37
C THR A 143 -0.72 10.05 -1.88
N LYS A 144 -0.84 11.31 -1.46
CA LYS A 144 -1.32 11.57 -0.13
C LYS A 144 -2.73 11.07 -0.33
N GLU A 145 -2.90 9.75 -0.20
CA GLU A 145 -3.93 9.18 0.63
C GLU A 145 -3.80 10.04 1.88
N GLU A 146 -4.48 11.20 1.82
CA GLU A 146 -4.50 12.16 2.88
C GLU A 146 -5.45 11.46 3.84
N TYR A 147 -4.89 10.53 4.57
CA TYR A 147 -5.62 9.69 5.46
C TYR A 147 -6.17 10.59 6.54
N VAL A 148 -7.49 10.70 6.59
CA VAL A 148 -8.17 11.46 7.64
C VAL A 148 -8.85 10.48 8.56
N GLN A 149 -8.64 10.67 9.86
CA GLN A 149 -9.39 9.91 10.84
C GLN A 149 -10.83 10.44 10.85
N LYS A 150 -11.78 9.51 10.73
CA LYS A 150 -13.20 9.78 10.77
C LYS A 150 -13.89 8.86 11.75
N THR A 151 -14.94 9.36 12.38
CA THR A 151 -15.79 8.54 13.24
C THR A 151 -17.12 8.37 12.53
N ILE A 152 -17.51 7.12 12.29
CA ILE A 152 -18.80 6.78 11.71
C ILE A 152 -19.67 6.07 12.73
N LYS A 153 -20.98 6.19 12.55
CA LYS A 153 -21.93 5.26 13.14
C LYS A 153 -22.53 4.42 12.05
N MET A 154 -22.41 3.10 12.18
CA MET A 154 -23.02 2.16 11.26
C MET A 154 -24.09 1.32 11.97
N LYS A 155 -25.17 1.07 11.26
CA LYS A 155 -26.29 0.23 11.70
C LYS A 155 -26.22 -1.12 11.01
N ILE A 156 -26.39 -2.17 11.80
CA ILE A 156 -26.48 -3.55 11.35
C ILE A 156 -27.80 -4.12 11.86
N THR A 157 -28.62 -4.63 10.95
CA THR A 157 -29.89 -5.29 11.25
C THR A 157 -29.73 -6.80 11.09
N GLU A 158 -30.64 -7.58 11.66
CA GLU A 158 -30.66 -9.04 11.49
C GLU A 158 -29.38 -9.74 12.00
N VAL A 159 -28.80 -9.21 13.08
CA VAL A 159 -27.56 -9.77 13.65
C VAL A 159 -27.87 -10.99 14.49
N GLU A 160 -27.23 -12.11 14.18
CA GLU A 160 -27.32 -13.32 15.00
C GLU A 160 -26.70 -13.11 16.39
N PRO A 161 -27.22 -13.76 17.45
CA PRO A 161 -26.68 -13.63 18.81
C PRO A 161 -25.18 -13.91 18.89
N TRP A 162 -24.69 -14.97 18.23
CA TRP A 162 -23.28 -15.33 18.22
C TRP A 162 -22.41 -14.27 17.53
N ALA A 163 -22.92 -13.67 16.44
CA ALA A 163 -22.21 -12.61 15.74
C ALA A 163 -22.14 -11.36 16.61
N SER A 164 -23.21 -11.03 17.33
CA SER A 164 -23.17 -9.95 18.32
C SER A 164 -22.13 -10.23 19.42
N GLU A 165 -22.00 -11.46 19.90
CA GLU A 165 -21.01 -11.78 20.93
C GLU A 165 -19.56 -11.56 20.44
N VAL A 166 -19.27 -11.81 19.16
CA VAL A 166 -17.96 -11.58 18.54
C VAL A 166 -17.71 -10.11 18.24
N ILE A 167 -18.73 -9.39 17.75
CA ILE A 167 -18.65 -7.97 17.43
C ILE A 167 -18.66 -7.18 18.74
N GLN A 168 -17.48 -6.73 19.18
CA GLN A 168 -17.30 -6.02 20.44
C GLN A 168 -16.45 -4.76 20.25
N LYS A 169 -16.48 -3.89 21.25
CA LYS A 169 -15.53 -2.79 21.36
C LYS A 169 -14.09 -3.32 21.34
N GLY A 170 -13.22 -2.64 20.61
CA GLY A 170 -11.79 -2.95 20.49
C GLY A 170 -11.47 -3.95 19.39
N VAL A 171 -12.46 -4.44 18.64
CA VAL A 171 -12.24 -5.18 17.39
C VAL A 171 -11.67 -4.21 16.35
N LYS A 172 -10.66 -4.67 15.61
CA LYS A 172 -9.86 -3.85 14.70
C LYS A 172 -9.78 -4.48 13.33
N GLU A 173 -9.70 -3.61 12.34
CA GLU A 173 -9.21 -3.95 11.01
C GLU A 173 -7.77 -3.47 10.86
N LEU A 174 -6.93 -4.33 10.29
CA LEU A 174 -5.53 -4.06 10.02
C LEU A 174 -5.27 -4.06 8.52
N ASN A 175 -4.38 -3.19 8.04
CA ASN A 175 -3.86 -3.30 6.68
C ASN A 175 -2.70 -4.31 6.58
N ASP A 176 -2.20 -4.52 5.36
CA ASP A 176 -1.08 -5.44 5.07
C ASP A 176 0.23 -5.14 5.83
N LYS A 177 0.34 -3.94 6.41
CA LYS A 177 1.49 -3.49 7.22
C LYS A 177 1.20 -3.56 8.73
N ASN A 178 0.15 -4.28 9.15
CA ASN A 178 -0.32 -4.40 10.53
C ASN A 178 -0.68 -3.05 11.20
N LYS A 179 -1.07 -2.03 10.42
CA LYS A 179 -1.58 -0.77 10.99
C LYS A 179 -3.10 -0.83 11.12
N VAL A 180 -3.61 -0.31 12.23
CA VAL A 180 -5.05 -0.17 12.48
C VAL A 180 -5.64 0.84 11.50
N ILE A 181 -6.60 0.40 10.69
CA ILE A 181 -7.33 1.26 9.74
C ILE A 181 -8.82 1.37 10.08
N ALA A 182 -9.34 0.49 10.94
CA ALA A 182 -10.62 0.70 11.60
C ALA A 182 -10.61 0.11 13.02
N GLU A 183 -11.34 0.73 13.95
CA GLU A 183 -11.52 0.24 15.32
C GLU A 183 -12.95 0.51 15.80
N ILE A 184 -13.62 -0.53 16.31
CA ILE A 184 -14.91 -0.37 16.98
C ILE A 184 -14.69 0.27 18.35
N VAL A 185 -15.07 1.54 18.51
CA VAL A 185 -14.85 2.30 19.75
C VAL A 185 -16.06 2.26 20.69
N ASP A 186 -17.26 2.03 20.15
CA ASP A 186 -18.50 1.84 20.92
C ASP A 186 -19.45 0.86 20.22
N LYS A 187 -20.26 0.17 21.02
CA LYS A 187 -21.30 -0.74 20.54
C LYS A 187 -22.56 -0.54 21.36
N LYS A 188 -23.68 -0.34 20.66
CA LYS A 188 -25.03 -0.38 21.23
C LYS A 188 -25.78 -1.54 20.60
N GLU A 189 -26.39 -2.33 21.46
CA GLU A 189 -27.21 -3.48 21.08
C GLU A 189 -28.64 -3.23 21.52
N SER A 190 -29.59 -3.53 20.64
CA SER A 190 -31.01 -3.51 20.95
C SER A 190 -31.72 -4.73 20.33
N PRO A 191 -32.85 -5.17 20.90
CA PRO A 191 -33.72 -6.14 20.23
C PRO A 191 -34.11 -5.64 18.85
N GLN A 192 -34.16 -6.54 17.86
CA GLN A 192 -34.81 -6.20 16.60
C GLN A 192 -36.33 -6.33 16.78
N TYR A 193 -37.10 -5.48 16.11
CA TYR A 193 -38.56 -5.49 16.19
C TYR A 193 -39.18 -5.73 14.82
N PHE A 194 -40.25 -6.52 14.80
CA PHE A 194 -41.18 -6.60 13.68
C PHE A 194 -42.38 -5.70 13.93
N MET A 195 -42.83 -5.07 12.85
CA MET A 195 -44.05 -4.27 12.81
C MET A 195 -45.00 -4.92 11.82
N PHE A 196 -46.20 -5.29 12.27
CA PHE A 196 -47.21 -5.87 11.41
C PHE A 196 -48.60 -5.40 11.81
N TRP A 197 -49.51 -5.41 10.84
CA TRP A 197 -50.93 -5.19 11.06
C TRP A 197 -51.60 -6.53 11.37
N THR A 198 -52.42 -6.60 12.40
CA THR A 198 -53.27 -7.76 12.66
C THR A 198 -54.45 -7.77 11.70
N GLU A 199 -55.15 -8.91 11.57
CA GLU A 199 -56.39 -9.00 10.78
C GLU A 199 -57.46 -8.03 11.28
N ASP A 200 -57.44 -7.72 12.58
CA ASP A 200 -58.34 -6.76 13.23
C ASP A 200 -57.91 -5.28 13.02
N GLY A 201 -56.82 -5.04 12.29
CA GLY A 201 -56.33 -3.70 11.98
C GLY A 201 -55.50 -3.04 13.08
N GLU A 202 -55.03 -3.80 14.08
CA GLU A 202 -54.13 -3.28 15.12
C GLU A 202 -52.68 -3.26 14.63
N PHE A 203 -51.96 -2.18 14.92
CA PHE A 203 -50.53 -2.09 14.67
C PHE A 203 -49.74 -2.65 15.85
N VAL A 204 -49.09 -3.79 15.65
CA VAL A 204 -48.34 -4.49 16.71
C VAL A 204 -46.84 -4.40 16.46
N LYS A 205 -46.11 -3.99 17.50
CA LYS A 205 -44.64 -4.05 17.57
C LYS A 205 -44.25 -5.25 18.44
N LYS A 206 -43.56 -6.24 17.86
CA LYS A 206 -43.10 -7.43 18.58
C LYS A 206 -41.59 -7.62 18.42
N GLU A 207 -40.92 -8.02 19.48
CA GLU A 207 -39.49 -8.35 19.43
C GLU A 207 -39.24 -9.58 18.57
N HIS A 208 -38.19 -9.53 17.76
CA HIS A 208 -37.67 -10.69 17.06
C HIS A 208 -37.10 -11.66 18.11
N PRO A 209 -37.51 -12.94 18.10
CA PRO A 209 -37.06 -13.91 19.09
C PRO A 209 -35.56 -14.28 19.03
N TYR A 210 -34.78 -13.71 18.09
CA TYR A 210 -33.43 -14.21 17.78
C TYR A 210 -32.51 -13.11 17.28
N TYR A 211 -32.89 -12.37 16.24
CA TYR A 211 -32.02 -11.33 15.70
C TYR A 211 -31.98 -10.06 16.55
N LYS A 212 -30.83 -9.41 16.49
CA LYS A 212 -30.51 -8.17 17.18
C LYS A 212 -30.22 -7.07 16.18
N GLU A 213 -30.34 -5.84 16.65
CA GLU A 213 -29.85 -4.65 15.94
C GLU A 213 -28.61 -4.13 16.66
N LEU A 214 -27.57 -3.81 15.89
CA LEU A 214 -26.35 -3.18 16.40
C LEU A 214 -26.18 -1.79 15.80
N ILE A 215 -25.81 -0.84 16.66
CA ILE A 215 -25.24 0.45 16.25
C ILE A 215 -23.81 0.47 16.74
N LEU A 216 -22.87 0.46 15.79
CA LEU A 216 -21.45 0.52 16.08
C LEU A 216 -20.94 1.93 15.83
N THR A 217 -20.13 2.45 16.75
CA THR A 217 -19.30 3.63 16.47
C THR A 217 -17.91 3.13 16.12
N VAL A 218 -17.43 3.51 14.95
CA VAL A 218 -16.17 3.01 14.38
C VAL A 218 -15.30 4.19 14.01
N ASP A 219 -14.08 4.20 14.53
CA ASP A 219 -13.04 5.10 14.05
C ASP A 219 -12.37 4.45 12.85
N ILE A 220 -12.33 5.16 11.72
CA ILE A 220 -11.77 4.69 10.47
C ILE A 220 -10.71 5.65 9.95
N LEU A 221 -9.71 5.11 9.28
CA LEU A 221 -8.73 5.86 8.54
C LEU A 221 -9.16 5.91 7.07
N ALA A 222 -9.73 7.05 6.66
CA ALA A 222 -10.35 7.21 5.35
C ALA A 222 -9.39 7.83 4.35
N ASP A 223 -9.42 7.35 3.11
CA ASP A 223 -8.73 7.94 1.97
C ASP A 223 -9.47 9.20 1.53
N LYS A 224 -8.79 10.34 1.59
CA LYS A 224 -9.31 11.60 1.03
C LYS A 224 -8.79 11.78 -0.38
N SER A 225 -9.72 11.95 -1.31
CA SER A 225 -9.47 12.30 -2.70
C SER A 225 -10.25 13.56 -3.09
N GLU A 226 -10.12 14.01 -4.34
CA GLU A 226 -10.93 15.11 -4.87
C GLU A 226 -12.44 14.77 -4.90
N ASP A 227 -12.79 13.48 -5.04
CA ASP A 227 -14.17 13.00 -5.11
C ASP A 227 -14.84 12.78 -3.73
N GLY A 228 -14.08 12.92 -2.65
CA GLY A 228 -14.55 12.84 -1.27
C GLY A 228 -13.73 11.91 -0.40
N LEU A 229 -14.41 11.31 0.59
CA LEU A 229 -13.80 10.38 1.54
C LEU A 229 -14.19 8.94 1.21
N PHE A 230 -13.22 8.03 1.27
CA PHE A 230 -13.38 6.64 0.89
C PHE A 230 -12.79 5.70 1.95
N PHE A 231 -13.31 4.48 2.01
CA PHE A 231 -12.79 3.38 2.81
C PHE A 231 -13.00 2.07 2.06
N HIS A 232 -11.92 1.33 1.73
CA HIS A 232 -11.97 0.17 0.79
C HIS A 232 -12.68 0.50 -0.53
N ASP A 233 -12.36 1.64 -1.12
CA ASP A 233 -13.00 2.13 -2.36
C ASP A 233 -14.50 2.47 -2.22
N GLU A 234 -15.10 2.28 -1.04
CA GLU A 234 -16.48 2.67 -0.76
C GLU A 234 -16.54 4.12 -0.27
N ARG A 235 -17.38 4.92 -0.92
CA ARG A 235 -17.55 6.33 -0.55
C ARG A 235 -18.23 6.45 0.81
N LEU A 236 -17.61 7.20 1.72
CA LEU A 236 -18.19 7.47 3.03
C LEU A 236 -19.33 8.49 2.92
N LYS A 237 -20.56 7.99 2.91
CA LYS A 237 -21.77 8.80 2.84
C LYS A 237 -22.91 8.15 3.62
N ILE A 238 -23.73 8.97 4.29
CA ILE A 238 -24.91 8.50 5.02
C ILE A 238 -25.85 7.76 4.06
N GLY A 239 -26.28 6.57 4.46
CA GLY A 239 -27.14 5.66 3.72
C GLY A 239 -26.40 4.58 2.94
N GLU A 240 -25.11 4.78 2.65
CA GLU A 240 -24.28 3.82 1.94
C GLU A 240 -23.88 2.63 2.82
N GLY A 241 -23.57 1.52 2.15
CA GLY A 241 -22.95 0.36 2.79
C GLY A 241 -21.52 0.68 3.24
N ILE A 242 -21.07 0.00 4.28
CA ILE A 242 -19.66 -0.07 4.65
C ILE A 242 -19.35 -1.47 5.18
N LYS A 243 -18.15 -1.97 4.84
CA LYS A 243 -17.62 -3.24 5.35
C LYS A 243 -16.33 -3.02 6.14
N ILE A 244 -16.27 -3.60 7.34
CA ILE A 244 -15.07 -3.68 8.18
C ILE A 244 -14.57 -5.13 8.15
N LYS A 245 -13.33 -5.36 7.73
CA LYS A 245 -12.73 -6.70 7.63
C LYS A 245 -11.91 -6.97 8.88
N THR A 246 -12.32 -7.94 9.68
CA THR A 246 -11.62 -8.28 10.93
C THR A 246 -10.93 -9.63 10.79
N ASP A 247 -10.09 -9.98 11.76
CA ASP A 247 -9.44 -11.29 11.82
C ASP A 247 -10.44 -12.46 11.93
N ARG A 248 -11.62 -12.21 12.52
CA ARG A 248 -12.63 -13.25 12.80
C ARG A 248 -13.79 -13.25 11.81
N MET A 249 -14.19 -12.09 11.31
CA MET A 249 -15.32 -11.95 10.39
C MET A 249 -15.34 -10.62 9.65
N ASP A 250 -16.01 -10.59 8.50
CA ASP A 250 -16.41 -9.35 7.85
C ASP A 250 -17.70 -8.82 8.47
N ILE A 251 -17.69 -7.54 8.84
CA ILE A 251 -18.83 -6.85 9.44
C ILE A 251 -19.36 -5.85 8.42
N SER A 252 -20.57 -6.05 7.92
CA SER A 252 -21.20 -5.15 6.95
C SER A 252 -22.38 -4.43 7.57
N GLY A 253 -22.58 -3.16 7.24
CA GLY A 253 -23.70 -2.36 7.73
C GLY A 253 -23.92 -1.12 6.89
N ARG A 254 -24.82 -0.25 7.32
CA ARG A 254 -25.10 1.03 6.65
C ARG A 254 -24.68 2.21 7.51
N ILE A 255 -24.06 3.20 6.90
CA ILE A 255 -23.65 4.44 7.58
C ILE A 255 -24.91 5.25 7.93
N ILE A 256 -25.11 5.55 9.21
CA ILE A 256 -26.22 6.38 9.70
C ILE A 256 -25.75 7.75 10.21
N SER A 257 -24.45 7.93 10.46
CA SER A 257 -23.83 9.20 10.80
C SER A 257 -22.33 9.17 10.47
N LEU A 258 -21.78 10.32 10.10
CA LEU A 258 -20.38 10.54 9.72
C LEU A 258 -19.96 11.91 10.29
N ASP A 259 -18.94 11.91 11.14
CA ASP A 259 -18.38 13.10 11.80
C ASP A 259 -16.99 13.45 11.24
#